data_AF-A0A817LTA7-F1
#
_entry.id   AF-A0A817LTA7-F1
#
_cell.length_a   1.000
_cell.length_b   1.000
_cell.length_c   1.000
_cell.angle_alpha   90.00
_cell.angle_beta   90.00
_cell.angle_gamma   90.00
#
_symmetry.space_group_name_H-M   'P 1'
#
loop_
_entity.id
_entity.type
_entity.pdbx_description
1 polymer ?
#
loop_
_entity_poly.entity_id
_entity_poly.type
_entity_poly.pdbx_seq_one_letter_code
_entity_poly.pdbx_strand_id
1 'polypeptide(L)'
;SDLTISKSKDIISDIKDIKSGKIPFNRIGVFIGTASEDYYLREISGDNKSYYQLKTRQELYDSLLTENIDVAFMDTGTAEYVTNNIYCNFKLIGEDFEKGSFGIVTPKQWLYAKDLDVNILLLRESGQLDELKAQWFQKKECPSSSETSTAMHIDSLGGLFLIFAVITFLSLLLFIWSKQFIFKNYLL
;
A
#
# COMPACT_ATOMS: atom_id res chain seq x y z
N SER A 1 26.93 5.43 -3.15
CA SER A 1 25.76 5.89 -3.92
C SER A 1 24.52 5.59 -3.11
N ASP A 2 24.27 6.40 -2.08
CA ASP A 2 23.34 6.11 -0.98
C ASP A 2 21.87 6.46 -1.28
N LEU A 3 21.45 6.39 -2.54
CA LEU A 3 20.13 6.88 -2.98
C LEU A 3 19.11 5.80 -3.31
N THR A 4 19.38 4.51 -3.05
CA THR A 4 18.47 3.44 -3.50
C THR A 4 17.53 2.87 -2.42
N ILE A 5 17.52 3.37 -1.19
CA ILE A 5 16.63 2.81 -0.16
C ILE A 5 15.98 3.91 0.69
N SER A 6 15.13 4.73 0.07
CA SER A 6 13.97 5.23 0.78
C SER A 6 12.79 4.30 0.47
N LYS A 7 12.87 3.06 1.00
CA LYS A 7 11.66 2.25 1.18
C LYS A 7 10.78 3.11 2.08
N SER A 8 9.66 3.61 1.57
CA SER A 8 8.70 4.35 2.38
C SER A 8 8.53 3.57 3.68
N LYS A 9 8.78 4.22 4.81
CA LYS A 9 8.62 3.60 6.12
C LYS A 9 7.12 3.33 6.26
N ASP A 10 6.69 2.16 5.81
CA ASP A 10 5.30 1.76 5.86
C ASP A 10 4.84 1.94 7.31
N ILE A 11 3.76 2.71 7.49
CA ILE A 11 3.22 3.02 8.83
C ILE A 11 2.88 1.70 9.55
N ILE A 12 2.58 0.63 8.80
CA ILE A 12 2.24 -0.70 9.26
C ILE A 12 2.98 -1.69 8.37
N SER A 13 3.79 -2.58 8.95
CA SER A 13 4.52 -3.60 8.17
C SER A 13 3.94 -5.00 8.30
N ASP A 14 3.33 -5.32 9.45
CA ASP A 14 2.90 -6.69 9.78
C ASP A 14 1.75 -6.65 10.81
N ILE A 15 1.06 -7.78 10.97
CA ILE A 15 -0.02 -7.97 11.95
C ILE A 15 0.42 -7.66 13.40
N LYS A 16 1.73 -7.77 13.68
CA LYS A 16 2.33 -7.44 14.99
C LYS A 16 2.21 -5.96 15.34
N ASP A 17 2.22 -5.07 14.36
CA ASP A 17 2.03 -3.63 14.57
C ASP A 17 0.59 -3.34 15.02
N ILE A 18 -0.37 -4.13 14.53
CA ILE A 18 -1.77 -4.05 14.94
C ILE A 18 -1.93 -4.58 16.37
N LYS A 19 -1.36 -5.76 16.66
CA LYS A 19 -1.40 -6.37 18.01
C LYS A 19 -0.70 -5.54 19.09
N SER A 20 0.34 -4.79 18.72
CA SER A 20 1.06 -3.89 19.64
C SER A 20 0.36 -2.54 19.88
N GLY A 21 -0.76 -2.27 19.20
CA GLY A 21 -1.53 -1.04 19.38
C GLY A 21 -0.92 0.19 18.70
N LYS A 22 -0.11 0.00 17.65
CA LYS A 22 0.47 1.10 16.86
C LYS A 22 -0.60 1.93 16.14
N ILE A 23 -1.76 1.34 15.89
CA ILE A 23 -2.93 1.95 15.24
C ILE A 23 -4.06 2.06 16.25
N PRO A 24 -4.74 3.20 16.37
CA PRO A 24 -5.91 3.31 17.22
C PRO A 24 -7.04 2.42 16.69
N PHE A 25 -7.76 1.76 17.61
CA PHE A 25 -8.67 0.69 17.20
C PHE A 25 -9.79 1.16 16.25
N ASN A 26 -10.25 2.40 16.36
CA ASN A 26 -11.27 3.00 15.48
C ASN A 26 -10.81 3.21 14.02
N ARG A 27 -9.51 3.09 13.73
CA ARG A 27 -8.94 3.15 12.38
C ARG A 27 -8.69 1.76 11.78
N ILE A 28 -9.12 0.70 12.47
CA ILE A 28 -9.05 -0.68 12.00
C ILE A 28 -10.45 -1.11 11.53
N GLY A 29 -10.57 -1.39 10.24
CA GLY A 29 -11.80 -1.87 9.61
C GLY A 29 -11.98 -3.38 9.76
N VAL A 30 -13.12 -3.82 10.29
CA VAL A 30 -13.46 -5.25 10.43
C VAL A 30 -14.91 -5.48 9.99
N PHE A 31 -15.14 -6.52 9.18
CA PHE A 31 -16.48 -6.88 8.71
C PHE A 31 -17.28 -7.63 9.77
N ILE A 32 -18.43 -7.09 10.16
CA ILE A 32 -19.29 -7.71 11.18
C ILE A 32 -19.90 -9.03 10.70
N GLY A 33 -20.01 -10.02 11.59
CA GLY A 33 -20.59 -11.34 11.33
C GLY A 33 -19.76 -12.22 10.40
N THR A 34 -18.45 -11.97 10.31
CA THR A 34 -17.54 -12.71 9.43
C THR A 34 -16.42 -13.40 10.21
N ALA A 35 -15.74 -14.36 9.58
CA ALA A 35 -14.58 -15.02 10.16
C ALA A 35 -13.47 -14.02 10.57
N SER A 36 -13.33 -12.90 9.84
CA SER A 36 -12.36 -11.87 10.17
C SER A 36 -12.71 -11.13 11.48
N GLU A 37 -14.00 -10.98 11.81
CA GLU A 37 -14.43 -10.44 13.11
C GLU A 37 -14.12 -11.41 14.23
N ASP A 38 -14.45 -12.70 14.06
CA ASP A 38 -14.14 -13.73 15.07
C ASP A 38 -12.63 -13.80 15.35
N TYR A 39 -11.80 -13.75 14.30
CA TYR A 39 -10.34 -13.69 14.44
C TYR A 39 -9.90 -12.44 15.20
N TYR A 40 -10.39 -11.26 14.81
CA TYR A 40 -10.01 -9.99 15.44
C TYR A 40 -10.34 -9.97 16.94
N LEU A 41 -11.55 -10.40 17.30
CA LEU A 41 -12.01 -10.46 18.68
C LEU A 41 -11.16 -11.43 19.51
N ARG A 42 -10.84 -12.60 18.95
CA ARG A 42 -10.06 -13.64 19.65
C ARG A 42 -8.59 -13.28 19.81
N GLU A 43 -7.96 -12.74 18.77
CA GLU A 43 -6.49 -12.68 18.65
C GLU A 43 -5.89 -11.27 18.83
N ILE A 44 -6.72 -10.23 18.74
CA ILE A 44 -6.24 -8.83 18.73
C ILE A 44 -6.89 -8.02 19.85
N SER A 45 -8.22 -7.98 19.92
CA SER A 45 -8.91 -7.06 20.83
C SER A 45 -9.37 -7.69 22.15
N GLY A 46 -9.39 -9.03 22.26
CA GLY A 46 -9.86 -9.73 23.46
C GLY A 46 -11.33 -9.47 23.73
N ASP A 47 -12.19 -9.81 22.77
CA ASP A 47 -13.65 -9.58 22.74
C ASP A 47 -14.10 -8.11 22.74
N ASN A 48 -13.16 -7.16 22.74
CA ASN A 48 -13.47 -5.76 22.66
C ASN A 48 -13.92 -5.37 21.24
N LYS A 49 -15.11 -4.76 21.15
CA LYS A 49 -15.72 -4.30 19.89
C LYS A 49 -15.36 -2.87 19.50
N SER A 50 -14.32 -2.30 20.10
CA SER A 50 -13.75 -1.03 19.64
C SER A 50 -13.04 -1.25 18.30
N TYR A 51 -13.72 -1.18 17.17
CA TYR A 51 -13.16 -1.14 15.82
C TYR A 51 -14.14 -0.48 14.86
N TYR A 52 -13.68 -0.14 13.66
CA TYR A 52 -14.56 0.37 12.62
C TYR A 52 -15.37 -0.79 12.01
N GLN A 53 -16.67 -0.81 12.28
CA GLN A 53 -17.58 -1.88 11.87
C GLN A 53 -17.99 -1.72 10.40
N LEU A 54 -17.44 -2.56 9.54
CA LEU A 54 -17.75 -2.57 8.12
C LEU A 54 -18.93 -3.50 7.83
N LYS A 55 -19.85 -3.05 6.98
CA LYS A 55 -20.98 -3.87 6.51
C LYS A 55 -20.86 -4.25 5.05
N THR A 56 -20.25 -3.40 4.23
CA THR A 56 -20.15 -3.60 2.79
C THR A 56 -18.74 -3.36 2.28
N ARG A 57 -18.39 -3.99 1.16
CA ARG A 57 -17.07 -3.80 0.53
C ARG A 57 -16.90 -2.38 -0.02
N GLN A 58 -17.98 -1.75 -0.46
CA GLN A 58 -17.97 -0.36 -0.90
C GLN A 58 -17.59 0.57 0.26
N GLU A 59 -18.23 0.39 1.42
CA GLU A 59 -17.90 1.15 2.63
C GLU A 59 -16.44 0.98 3.05
N LEU A 60 -15.89 -0.24 2.92
CA LEU A 60 -14.46 -0.49 3.13
C LEU A 60 -13.60 0.38 2.21
N TYR A 61 -13.85 0.33 0.90
CA TYR A 61 -13.04 1.05 -0.07
C TYR A 61 -13.14 2.56 0.13
N ASP A 62 -14.35 3.08 0.34
CA ASP A 62 -14.59 4.49 0.59
C ASP A 62 -13.88 4.95 1.88
N SER A 63 -13.93 4.15 2.94
CA SER A 63 -13.30 4.47 4.23
C SER A 63 -11.77 4.44 4.15
N LEU A 64 -11.19 3.56 3.32
CA LEU A 64 -9.74 3.55 3.05
C LEU A 64 -9.32 4.75 2.18
N LEU A 65 -10.11 5.08 1.15
CA LEU A 65 -9.83 6.20 0.25
C LEU A 65 -9.96 7.56 0.93
N THR A 66 -10.88 7.68 1.89
CA THR A 66 -11.11 8.90 2.68
C THR A 66 -10.23 8.96 3.94
N GLU A 67 -9.33 8.01 4.14
CA GLU A 67 -8.41 7.91 5.30
C GLU A 67 -9.13 7.88 6.67
N ASN A 68 -10.39 7.45 6.68
CA ASN A 68 -11.17 7.20 7.90
C ASN A 68 -10.63 5.98 8.66
N ILE A 69 -10.15 4.98 7.92
CA ILE A 69 -9.45 3.80 8.43
C ILE A 69 -8.11 3.64 7.74
N ASP A 70 -7.13 3.06 8.43
CA ASP A 70 -5.78 2.84 7.90
C ASP A 70 -5.61 1.42 7.32
N VAL A 71 -6.32 0.46 7.91
CA VAL A 71 -6.15 -0.96 7.61
C VAL A 71 -7.47 -1.69 7.74
N ALA A 72 -7.65 -2.74 6.94
CA ALA A 72 -8.74 -3.66 7.08
C ALA A 72 -8.28 -5.10 6.79
N PHE A 73 -9.01 -6.05 7.35
CA PHE A 73 -8.76 -7.48 7.13
C PHE A 73 -9.51 -7.96 5.89
N MET A 74 -8.83 -8.73 5.05
CA MET A 74 -9.41 -9.32 3.85
C MET A 74 -8.65 -10.59 3.45
N ASP A 75 -9.35 -11.55 2.83
CA ASP A 75 -8.72 -12.75 2.30
C ASP A 75 -7.70 -12.43 1.21
N THR A 76 -6.53 -13.07 1.26
CA THR A 76 -5.38 -12.79 0.38
C THR A 76 -5.74 -12.77 -1.09
N GLY A 77 -6.48 -13.77 -1.60
CA GLY A 77 -6.86 -13.80 -3.02
C GLY A 77 -7.78 -12.65 -3.45
N THR A 78 -8.68 -12.21 -2.58
CA THR A 78 -9.52 -11.03 -2.84
C THR A 78 -8.70 -9.75 -2.75
N ALA A 79 -7.82 -9.65 -1.75
CA ALA A 79 -6.94 -8.52 -1.57
C ALA A 79 -6.01 -8.32 -2.76
N GLU A 80 -5.30 -9.37 -3.17
CA GLU A 80 -4.45 -9.35 -4.37
C GLU A 80 -5.24 -8.94 -5.61
N TYR A 81 -6.45 -9.46 -5.81
CA TYR A 81 -7.27 -9.07 -6.95
C TYR A 81 -7.61 -7.57 -6.91
N VAL A 82 -8.10 -7.09 -5.77
CA VAL A 82 -8.56 -5.70 -5.59
C VAL A 82 -7.39 -4.72 -5.73
N THR A 83 -6.26 -4.98 -5.09
CA THR A 83 -5.09 -4.08 -5.13
C THR A 83 -4.43 -4.06 -6.50
N ASN A 84 -4.42 -5.19 -7.22
CA ASN A 84 -3.78 -5.27 -8.52
C ASN A 84 -4.68 -4.83 -9.69
N ASN A 85 -6.01 -4.90 -9.55
CA ASN A 85 -6.92 -4.70 -10.68
C ASN A 85 -7.90 -3.53 -10.55
N ILE A 86 -8.23 -3.12 -9.32
CA ILE A 86 -9.29 -2.13 -9.07
C ILE A 86 -8.70 -0.87 -8.44
N TYR A 87 -7.97 -1.02 -7.32
CA TYR A 87 -7.46 0.10 -6.52
C TYR A 87 -5.94 -0.01 -6.39
N CYS A 88 -5.23 0.52 -7.39
CA CYS A 88 -3.77 0.54 -7.44
C CYS A 88 -3.09 1.38 -6.35
N ASN A 89 -3.87 2.24 -5.69
CA ASN A 89 -3.44 3.04 -4.55
C ASN A 89 -3.50 2.25 -3.22
N PHE A 90 -4.10 1.07 -3.21
CA PHE A 90 -4.08 0.19 -2.05
C PHE A 90 -2.85 -0.69 -2.06
N LYS A 91 -2.44 -1.10 -0.86
CA LYS A 91 -1.27 -1.94 -0.65
C LYS A 91 -1.64 -3.11 0.26
N LEU A 92 -1.24 -4.30 -0.15
CA LEU A 92 -1.26 -5.48 0.71
C LEU A 92 -0.12 -5.37 1.74
N ILE A 93 -0.42 -5.58 3.00
CA ILE A 93 0.52 -5.42 4.13
C ILE A 93 0.67 -6.75 4.85
N GLY A 94 1.91 -7.10 5.20
CA GLY A 94 2.24 -8.30 5.96
C GLY A 94 2.20 -9.59 5.14
N GLU A 95 2.41 -10.70 5.84
CA GLU A 95 2.23 -12.05 5.32
C GLU A 95 0.89 -12.63 5.79
N ASP A 96 0.47 -13.74 5.19
CA ASP A 96 -0.72 -14.49 5.60
C ASP A 96 -0.60 -14.90 7.09
N PHE A 97 -1.49 -14.37 7.93
CA PHE A 97 -1.45 -14.58 9.39
C PHE A 97 -2.43 -15.66 9.87
N GLU A 98 -3.47 -15.97 9.09
CA GLU A 98 -4.42 -17.05 9.35
C GLU A 98 -4.60 -17.88 8.09
N LYS A 99 -4.46 -19.20 8.20
CA LYS A 99 -4.65 -20.12 7.08
C LYS A 99 -6.12 -20.48 6.96
N GLY A 100 -6.82 -19.75 6.10
CA GLY A 100 -8.16 -20.10 5.63
C GLY A 100 -8.13 -20.96 4.37
N SER A 101 -9.24 -21.63 4.06
CA SER A 101 -9.44 -22.30 2.77
C SER A 101 -10.90 -22.20 2.35
N PHE A 102 -11.13 -21.97 1.06
CA PHE A 102 -12.47 -22.02 0.49
C PHE A 102 -12.89 -23.48 0.27
N GLY A 103 -14.16 -23.77 0.50
CA GLY A 103 -14.72 -25.10 0.31
C GLY A 103 -16.15 -25.02 -0.25
N ILE A 104 -16.56 -26.08 -0.93
CA ILE A 104 -17.93 -26.25 -1.39
C ILE A 104 -18.69 -27.05 -0.34
N VAL A 105 -19.78 -26.50 0.18
CA VAL A 105 -20.61 -27.17 1.19
C VAL A 105 -21.74 -27.90 0.50
N THR A 106 -21.90 -29.19 0.81
CA THR A 106 -22.98 -30.04 0.29
C THR A 106 -23.86 -30.55 1.43
N PRO A 107 -25.13 -30.91 1.16
CA PRO A 107 -25.99 -31.51 2.17
C PRO A 107 -25.39 -32.80 2.72
N LYS A 108 -25.64 -33.07 4.00
CA LYS A 108 -25.19 -34.31 4.63
C LYS A 108 -25.76 -35.53 3.87
N GLN A 109 -24.91 -36.53 3.61
CA GLN A 109 -25.27 -37.75 2.86
C GLN A 109 -25.73 -37.51 1.42
N TRP A 110 -25.30 -36.41 0.79
CA TRP A 110 -25.58 -36.20 -0.63
C TRP A 110 -24.90 -37.29 -1.48
N LEU A 111 -25.70 -37.97 -2.31
CA LEU A 111 -25.28 -39.13 -3.11
C LEU A 111 -24.06 -38.85 -4.00
N TYR A 112 -23.92 -37.62 -4.47
CA TYR A 112 -22.86 -37.20 -5.41
C TYR A 112 -21.67 -36.52 -4.74
N ALA A 113 -21.61 -36.44 -3.40
CA ALA A 113 -20.52 -35.75 -2.72
C ALA A 113 -19.14 -36.32 -3.09
N LYS A 114 -19.03 -37.65 -3.11
CA LYS A 114 -17.79 -38.34 -3.50
C LYS A 114 -17.42 -38.08 -4.96
N ASP A 115 -18.41 -38.12 -5.86
CA ASP A 115 -18.18 -37.88 -7.28
C ASP A 115 -17.73 -36.43 -7.52
N LEU A 116 -18.31 -35.46 -6.80
CA LEU A 116 -17.89 -34.06 -6.85
C LEU A 116 -16.42 -33.91 -6.43
N ASP A 117 -16.03 -34.51 -5.31
CA ASP A 117 -14.65 -34.42 -4.80
C ASP A 117 -13.64 -34.98 -5.80
N VAL A 118 -13.94 -36.15 -6.39
CA VAL A 118 -13.09 -36.78 -7.42
C VAL A 118 -12.97 -35.89 -8.65
N ASN A 119 -14.07 -35.29 -9.13
CA ASN A 119 -14.03 -34.40 -10.28
C ASN A 119 -13.24 -33.12 -9.99
N ILE A 120 -13.34 -32.55 -8.78
CA ILE A 120 -12.53 -31.39 -8.38
C ILE A 120 -11.04 -31.73 -8.38
N LEU A 121 -10.66 -32.93 -7.88
CA LEU A 121 -9.27 -33.40 -7.93
C LEU A 121 -8.77 -33.52 -9.37
N LEU A 122 -9.57 -34.09 -10.27
CA LEU A 122 -9.23 -34.20 -11.70
C LEU A 122 -9.08 -32.83 -12.36
N LEU A 123 -9.92 -31.84 -12.02
CA LEU A 123 -9.78 -30.46 -12.51
C LEU A 123 -8.48 -29.81 -12.03
N ARG A 124 -8.05 -30.12 -10.80
CA ARG A 124 -6.77 -29.64 -10.26
C ARG A 124 -5.58 -30.32 -10.93
N GLU A 125 -5.61 -31.65 -11.08
CA GLU A 125 -4.52 -32.43 -11.70
C GLU A 125 -4.36 -32.12 -13.19
N SER A 126 -5.46 -31.85 -13.89
CA SER A 126 -5.43 -31.44 -15.30
C SER A 126 -4.97 -29.99 -15.52
N GLY A 127 -4.81 -29.18 -14.46
CA GLY A 127 -4.41 -27.77 -14.55
C GLY A 127 -5.52 -26.81 -14.97
N GLN A 128 -6.75 -27.28 -15.17
CA GLN A 128 -7.89 -26.42 -15.54
C GLN A 128 -8.19 -25.35 -14.49
N LEU A 129 -7.99 -25.67 -13.20
CA LEU A 129 -8.15 -24.66 -12.13
C LEU A 129 -7.09 -23.56 -12.21
N ASP A 130 -5.86 -23.89 -12.62
CA ASP A 130 -4.79 -22.90 -12.80
C ASP A 130 -5.06 -22.02 -14.02
N GLU A 131 -5.62 -22.58 -15.09
CA GLU A 131 -6.09 -21.83 -16.26
C GLU A 131 -7.19 -20.84 -15.88
N LEU A 132 -8.20 -21.27 -15.12
CA LEU A 132 -9.25 -20.40 -14.60
C LEU A 132 -8.67 -19.32 -13.68
N LYS A 133 -7.74 -19.67 -12.80
CA LYS A 133 -7.05 -18.70 -11.95
C LYS A 133 -6.35 -17.65 -12.80
N ALA A 134 -5.59 -18.06 -13.80
CA ALA A 134 -4.92 -17.13 -14.71
C ALA A 134 -5.93 -16.26 -15.45
N GLN A 135 -7.04 -16.82 -15.94
CA GLN A 135 -8.05 -16.07 -16.68
C GLN A 135 -8.74 -14.99 -15.83
N TRP A 136 -9.12 -15.31 -14.58
CA TRP A 136 -9.94 -14.43 -13.75
C TRP A 136 -9.13 -13.53 -12.80
N PHE A 137 -7.94 -13.97 -12.38
CA PHE A 137 -7.08 -13.26 -11.42
C PHE A 137 -5.80 -12.71 -12.06
N GLN A 138 -5.79 -12.60 -13.39
CA GLN A 138 -4.71 -11.95 -14.14
C GLN A 138 -4.43 -10.56 -13.55
N LYS A 139 -3.17 -10.28 -13.23
CA LYS A 139 -2.75 -8.96 -12.79
C LYS A 139 -2.88 -8.01 -13.98
N LYS A 140 -3.88 -7.14 -13.95
CA LYS A 140 -3.82 -5.93 -14.78
C LYS A 140 -2.61 -5.13 -14.33
N GLU A 141 -1.86 -4.62 -15.31
CA GLU A 141 -0.86 -3.63 -15.00
C GLU A 141 -1.62 -2.41 -14.50
N CYS A 142 -1.66 -2.25 -13.17
CA CYS A 142 -1.82 -0.93 -12.59
C CYS A 142 -0.85 -0.05 -13.36
N PRO A 143 -1.31 1.07 -13.98
CA PRO A 143 -0.39 1.97 -14.62
C PRO A 143 0.68 2.20 -13.59
N SER A 144 1.91 1.80 -13.90
CA SER A 144 3.04 2.17 -13.09
C SER A 144 2.82 3.67 -12.99
N SER A 145 2.43 4.13 -11.79
CA SER A 145 2.56 5.53 -11.45
C SER A 145 3.93 5.81 -11.98
N SER A 146 3.99 6.63 -13.03
CA SER A 146 5.21 6.84 -13.76
C SER A 146 6.29 6.88 -12.70
N GLU A 147 7.40 6.21 -12.95
CA GLU A 147 8.58 6.57 -12.24
C GLU A 147 8.86 8.06 -12.54
N THR A 148 8.06 9.01 -12.05
CA THR A 148 8.43 9.82 -10.90
C THR A 148 9.30 9.02 -9.91
N SER A 149 10.45 8.49 -10.38
CA SER A 149 11.76 9.07 -10.09
C SER A 149 11.47 10.36 -9.38
N THR A 150 11.36 10.32 -8.05
CA THR A 150 10.85 11.40 -7.20
C THR A 150 11.33 12.69 -7.81
N ALA A 151 10.48 13.33 -8.62
CA ALA A 151 10.93 14.43 -9.45
C ALA A 151 11.13 15.49 -8.40
N MET A 152 12.39 15.78 -8.07
CA MET A 152 12.71 16.63 -6.94
C MET A 152 11.94 17.92 -7.17
N HIS A 153 10.89 18.12 -6.36
CA HIS A 153 10.05 19.29 -6.47
C HIS A 153 10.98 20.50 -6.33
N ILE A 154 10.74 21.56 -7.11
CA ILE A 154 11.60 22.76 -7.13
C ILE A 154 11.83 23.31 -5.70
N ASP A 155 10.89 23.04 -4.79
CA ASP A 155 10.97 23.35 -3.36
C ASP A 155 12.22 22.75 -2.67
N SER A 156 12.61 21.52 -3.01
CA SER A 156 13.80 20.86 -2.46
C SER A 156 15.12 21.36 -3.08
N LEU A 157 15.06 21.99 -4.26
CA LEU A 157 16.22 22.58 -4.95
C LEU A 157 16.43 24.06 -4.59
N GLY A 158 15.52 24.68 -3.84
CA GLY A 158 15.58 26.11 -3.49
C GLY A 158 16.89 26.51 -2.79
N GLY A 159 17.43 25.65 -1.94
CA GLY A 159 18.72 25.90 -1.27
C GLY A 159 19.90 26.02 -2.25
N LEU A 160 19.93 25.20 -3.30
CA LEU A 160 20.99 25.24 -4.31
C LEU A 160 20.91 26.52 -5.15
N PHE A 161 19.70 26.92 -5.55
CA PHE A 161 19.49 28.17 -6.28
C PHE A 161 19.85 29.41 -5.46
N LEU A 162 19.56 29.41 -4.15
CA LEU A 162 19.96 30.51 -3.26
C LEU A 162 21.48 30.63 -3.15
N ILE A 163 22.20 29.52 -2.98
CA ILE A 163 23.66 29.54 -2.92
C ILE A 163 24.25 30.09 -4.22
N PHE A 164 23.75 29.64 -5.37
CA PHE A 164 24.20 30.12 -6.68
C PHE A 164 23.94 31.63 -6.86
N ALA A 165 22.78 32.12 -6.44
CA ALA A 165 22.43 33.54 -6.50
C ALA A 165 23.36 34.41 -5.61
N VAL A 166 23.69 33.95 -4.40
CA VAL A 166 24.59 34.68 -3.50
C VAL A 166 26.01 34.75 -4.07
N ILE A 167 26.54 33.65 -4.61
CA ILE A 167 27.89 33.59 -5.19
C ILE A 167 27.99 34.53 -6.40
N THR A 168 26.98 34.50 -7.29
CA THR A 168 26.96 35.35 -8.49
C THR A 168 26.86 36.83 -8.12
N PHE A 169 26.04 37.19 -7.13
CA PHE A 169 25.95 38.56 -6.63
C PHE A 169 27.26 39.06 -6.01
N LEU A 170 27.91 38.25 -5.17
CA LEU A 170 29.19 38.60 -4.55
C LEU A 170 30.30 38.78 -5.59
N SER A 171 30.33 37.93 -6.62
CA SER A 171 31.27 38.03 -7.74
C SER A 171 31.09 39.33 -8.52
N LEU A 172 29.83 39.71 -8.83
CA LEU A 172 29.52 40.97 -9.52
C LEU A 172 29.93 42.19 -8.70
N LEU A 173 29.69 42.18 -7.39
CA LEU A 173 30.11 43.27 -6.49
C LEU A 173 31.63 43.45 -6.50
N LEU A 174 32.40 42.36 -6.33
CA LEU A 174 33.86 42.41 -6.37
C LEU A 174 34.38 42.90 -7.73
N PHE A 175 33.76 42.49 -8.82
CA PHE A 175 34.13 42.96 -10.16
C PHE A 175 33.93 44.47 -10.30
N ILE A 176 32.77 44.99 -9.89
CA ILE A 176 32.49 46.44 -9.94
C ILE A 176 33.47 47.21 -9.05
N TRP A 177 33.73 46.71 -7.83
CA TRP A 177 34.66 47.33 -6.90
C TRP A 177 36.09 47.39 -7.46
N SER A 178 36.59 46.29 -8.03
CA SER A 178 37.91 46.25 -8.65
C SER A 178 38.01 47.20 -9.84
N LYS A 179 36.97 47.30 -10.67
CA LYS A 179 36.91 48.23 -11.81
C LYS A 179 36.88 49.69 -11.34
N GLN A 180 36.10 50.01 -10.31
CA GLN A 180 36.08 51.36 -9.73
C GLN A 180 37.40 51.73 -9.04
N PHE A 181 38.02 50.78 -8.34
CA PHE A 181 39.33 50.97 -7.72
C PHE A 181 40.42 51.24 -8.77
N ILE A 182 40.46 50.44 -9.84
CA ILE A 182 41.39 50.64 -10.96
C ILE A 182 41.12 51.99 -11.64
N PHE A 183 39.87 52.32 -11.92
CA PHE A 183 39.52 53.60 -12.57
C PHE A 183 39.90 54.80 -11.69
N LYS A 184 39.64 54.73 -10.37
CA LYS A 184 40.04 55.78 -9.42
C LYS A 184 41.55 55.90 -9.26
N ASN A 185 42.29 54.79 -9.39
CA ASN A 185 43.76 54.76 -9.30
C ASN A 185 44.46 55.12 -10.62
N TYR A 186 43.73 55.26 -11.73
CA TYR A 186 44.26 55.67 -13.04
C TYR A 186 43.93 57.12 -13.40
N LEU A 187 43.03 57.78 -12.65
CA LEU A 187 42.54 59.14 -12.89
C LEU A 187 43.02 60.16 -11.83
N LEU A 188 44.08 59.82 -11.09
CA LEU A 188 44.75 60.68 -10.11
C LEU A 188 46.25 60.70 -10.37
#